data_AF-A0A4Q0PNB1-F1
#
_entry.id   AF-A0A4Q0PNB1-F1
#
_cell.length_a   1.000
_cell.length_b   1.000
_cell.length_c   1.000
_cell.angle_alpha   90.00
_cell.angle_beta   90.00
_cell.angle_gamma   90.00
#
_symmetry.space_group_name_H-M   'P 1'
#
loop_
_entity.id
_entity.type
_entity.pdbx_description
1 polymer ?
#
loop_
_entity_poly.entity_id
_entity_poly.type
_entity_poly.pdbx_seq_one_letter_code
_entity_poly.pdbx_strand_id
1 'polypeptide(L)'
;MENFDKENRYLEAKERVGHIKKFYTSLISYFVIIGALAILNYYTDSLRYPWFLWAAFGWGIGLVFQAAKAFNWNPFVSREWEERKIKEFMERDEKSHSNMGRWE
;
A
#
# COMPACT_ATOMS: atom_id res chain seq x y z
N MET A 1 -13.29 24.27 14.40
CA MET A 1 -12.18 24.14 13.43
C MET A 1 -11.02 23.30 13.97
N GLU A 2 -10.63 23.40 15.26
CA GLU A 2 -9.50 22.63 15.81
C GLU A 2 -9.70 21.08 15.87
N ASN A 3 -10.94 20.60 16.05
CA ASN A 3 -11.22 19.15 16.09
C ASN A 3 -11.12 18.49 14.70
N PHE A 4 -11.56 19.19 13.64
CA PHE A 4 -11.51 18.67 12.27
C PHE A 4 -10.05 18.44 11.81
N ASP A 5 -9.15 19.35 12.17
CA ASP A 5 -7.73 19.25 11.85
C ASP A 5 -7.05 18.07 12.58
N LYS A 6 -7.41 17.86 13.86
CA LYS A 6 -6.92 16.69 14.63
C LYS A 6 -7.44 15.37 14.08
N GLU A 7 -8.71 15.30 13.70
CA GLU A 7 -9.35 14.10 13.19
C GLU A 7 -8.82 13.72 11.81
N ASN A 8 -8.60 14.72 10.94
CA ASN A 8 -8.02 14.52 9.61
C ASN A 8 -6.56 14.04 9.69
N ARG A 9 -5.75 14.63 10.58
CA ARG A 9 -4.37 14.14 10.82
C ARG A 9 -4.33 12.72 11.38
N TYR A 10 -5.34 12.33 12.17
CA TYR A 10 -5.47 10.97 12.69
C TYR A 10 -5.85 9.97 11.60
N LEU A 11 -6.78 10.33 10.71
CA LEU A 11 -7.18 9.53 9.56
C LEU A 11 -6.02 9.29 8.59
N GLU A 12 -5.26 10.34 8.26
CA GLU A 12 -4.06 10.23 7.43
C GLU A 12 -3.00 9.30 8.05
N ALA A 13 -2.76 9.42 9.36
CA ALA A 13 -1.83 8.54 10.05
C ALA A 13 -2.30 7.08 10.01
N LYS A 14 -3.62 6.85 10.17
CA LYS A 14 -4.22 5.52 10.17
C LYS A 14 -4.18 4.86 8.79
N GLU A 15 -4.43 5.60 7.71
CA GLU A 15 -4.31 5.09 6.34
C GLU A 15 -2.88 4.70 5.98
N ARG A 16 -1.89 5.54 6.34
CA ARG A 16 -0.48 5.22 6.14
C ARG A 16 -0.09 3.92 6.84
N VAL A 17 -0.52 3.74 8.10
CA VAL A 17 -0.25 2.51 8.86
C VAL A 17 -0.97 1.31 8.25
N GLY A 18 -2.20 1.47 7.73
CA GLY A 18 -2.95 0.41 7.07
C GLY A 18 -2.24 -0.11 5.81
N HIS A 19 -1.71 0.80 4.98
CA HIS A 19 -0.97 0.45 3.77
C HIS A 19 0.34 -0.26 4.07
N ILE A 20 1.11 0.25 5.05
CA ILE A 20 2.34 -0.37 5.51
C ILE A 20 2.07 -1.77 6.05
N LYS A 21 1.02 -1.95 6.87
CA LYS A 21 0.68 -3.25 7.45
C LYS A 21 0.35 -4.28 6.37
N LYS A 22 -0.42 -3.90 5.35
CA LYS A 22 -0.77 -4.79 4.23
C LYS A 22 0.47 -5.22 3.44
N PHE A 23 1.42 -4.31 3.24
CA PHE A 23 2.70 -4.61 2.62
C PHE A 23 3.57 -5.56 3.44
N TYR A 24 3.71 -5.30 4.74
CA TYR A 24 4.47 -6.18 5.63
C TYR A 24 3.92 -7.61 5.64
N THR A 25 2.60 -7.79 5.65
CA THR A 25 1.99 -9.12 5.55
C THR A 25 2.38 -9.86 4.27
N SER A 26 2.38 -9.17 3.12
CA SER A 26 2.82 -9.74 1.84
C SER A 26 4.32 -10.05 1.82
N LEU A 27 5.14 -9.18 2.43
CA LEU A 27 6.60 -9.34 2.48
C LEU A 27 7.04 -10.47 3.41
N ILE A 28 6.40 -10.62 4.58
CA ILE A 28 6.63 -11.74 5.49
C ILE A 28 6.24 -13.06 4.82
N SER A 29 5.08 -13.11 4.17
CA SER A 29 4.64 -14.29 3.40
C SER A 29 5.66 -14.68 2.33
N TYR A 30 6.26 -13.70 1.64
CA TYR A 30 7.32 -13.96 0.66
C TYR A 30 8.58 -14.53 1.29
N PHE A 31 9.09 -13.94 2.38
CA PHE A 31 10.24 -14.48 3.08
C PHE A 31 10.03 -15.92 3.54
N VAL A 32 8.82 -16.23 4.04
CA VAL A 32 8.45 -17.59 4.44
C VAL A 32 8.44 -18.55 3.23
N ILE A 33 7.82 -18.16 2.12
CA ILE A 33 7.74 -18.99 0.90
C ILE A 33 9.15 -19.20 0.30
N ILE A 34 9.93 -18.13 0.12
CA ILE A 34 11.29 -18.22 -0.42
C ILE A 34 12.19 -19.02 0.51
N GLY A 35 12.10 -18.81 1.82
CA GLY A 35 12.82 -19.59 2.81
C GLY A 35 12.47 -21.08 2.75
N ALA A 36 11.18 -21.41 2.68
CA ALA A 36 10.72 -22.78 2.53
C ALA A 36 11.22 -23.42 1.21
N LEU A 37 11.17 -22.69 0.10
CA LEU A 37 11.70 -23.16 -1.19
C LEU A 37 13.22 -23.34 -1.16
N ALA A 38 13.95 -22.44 -0.51
CA ALA A 38 15.41 -22.54 -0.37
C ALA A 38 15.81 -23.78 0.46
N ILE A 39 15.09 -24.03 1.57
CA ILE A 39 15.27 -25.24 2.38
C ILE A 39 14.97 -26.49 1.53
N LEU A 40 13.85 -26.50 0.80
CA LEU A 40 13.48 -27.64 -0.03
C LEU A 40 14.48 -27.88 -1.17
N ASN A 41 14.99 -26.82 -1.79
CA ASN A 41 16.03 -26.92 -2.82
C ASN A 41 17.36 -27.47 -2.26
N TYR A 42 17.72 -27.06 -1.03
CA TYR A 42 18.87 -27.60 -0.31
C TYR A 42 18.73 -29.10 -0.05
N TYR A 43 17.56 -29.56 0.40
CA TYR A 43 17.29 -30.97 0.66
C TYR A 43 17.19 -31.84 -0.60
N THR A 44 16.61 -31.32 -1.68
CA THR A 44 16.35 -32.12 -2.90
C THR A 44 17.58 -32.27 -3.79
N ASP A 45 18.37 -31.21 -4.00
CA ASP A 45 19.36 -31.19 -5.10
C ASP A 45 20.73 -30.65 -4.69
N SER A 46 20.97 -30.41 -3.40
CA SER A 46 22.22 -29.77 -2.91
C SER A 46 22.56 -28.47 -3.67
N LEU A 47 21.54 -27.67 -4.05
CA LEU A 47 21.69 -26.40 -4.78
C LEU A 47 22.22 -26.51 -6.23
N ARG A 48 22.22 -27.70 -6.85
CA ARG A 48 22.74 -27.86 -8.23
C ARG A 48 21.90 -27.14 -9.28
N TYR A 49 20.60 -26.99 -9.04
CA TYR A 49 19.70 -26.17 -9.84
C TYR A 49 18.77 -25.33 -8.94
N PRO A 50 19.13 -24.06 -8.65
CA PRO A 50 18.37 -23.19 -7.76
C PRO A 50 17.11 -22.64 -8.46
N TRP A 51 16.17 -23.51 -8.82
CA TRP A 51 14.92 -23.14 -9.49
C TRP A 51 14.07 -22.17 -8.67
N PHE A 52 14.26 -22.14 -7.34
CA PHE A 52 13.61 -21.18 -6.46
C PHE A 52 13.94 -19.73 -6.81
N LEU A 53 15.09 -19.46 -7.46
CA LEU A 53 15.44 -18.11 -7.93
C LEU A 53 14.47 -17.60 -8.99
N TRP A 54 13.97 -18.47 -9.87
CA TRP A 54 12.97 -18.09 -10.88
C TRP A 54 11.63 -17.75 -10.22
N ALA A 55 11.21 -18.55 -9.24
CA ALA A 55 10.04 -18.24 -8.42
C ALA A 55 10.22 -16.94 -7.62
N ALA A 56 11.41 -16.75 -7.04
CA ALA A 56 11.80 -15.55 -6.30
C ALA A 56 11.78 -14.29 -7.16
N PHE A 57 12.26 -14.39 -8.40
CA PHE A 57 12.29 -13.28 -9.35
C PHE A 57 10.87 -12.88 -9.77
N GLY A 58 10.05 -13.84 -10.19
CA GLY A 58 8.67 -13.56 -10.62
C GLY A 58 7.82 -12.96 -9.50
N TRP A 59 7.89 -13.54 -8.31
CA TRP A 59 7.18 -13.01 -7.13
C TRP A 59 7.80 -11.71 -6.60
N GLY A 60 9.12 -11.58 -6.65
CA GLY A 60 9.85 -10.40 -6.20
C GLY A 60 9.44 -9.14 -6.97
N ILE A 61 9.24 -9.25 -8.29
CA ILE A 61 8.75 -8.13 -9.12
C ILE A 61 7.36 -7.66 -8.67
N GLY A 62 6.42 -8.59 -8.45
CA GLY A 62 5.09 -8.25 -7.94
C GLY A 62 5.12 -7.59 -6.56
N LEU A 63 6.06 -8.02 -5.71
CA LEU A 63 6.28 -7.45 -4.38
C LEU A 63 6.89 -6.05 -4.44
N VAL A 64 7.81 -5.78 -5.38
CA VAL A 64 8.34 -4.44 -5.63
C VAL A 64 7.23 -3.49 -6.07
N PHE A 65 6.30 -3.93 -6.92
CA PHE A 65 5.11 -3.13 -7.27
C PHE A 65 4.19 -2.88 -6.06
N GLN A 66 3.98 -3.87 -5.20
CA GLN A 66 3.25 -3.67 -3.94
C GLN A 66 3.99 -2.73 -2.98
N ALA A 67 5.32 -2.81 -2.91
CA ALA A 67 6.17 -1.93 -2.12
C ALA A 67 6.07 -0.49 -2.61
N ALA A 68 6.21 -0.27 -3.91
CA ALA A 68 6.09 1.05 -4.53
C ALA A 68 4.72 1.67 -4.22
N LYS A 69 3.65 0.88 -4.27
CA LYS A 69 2.30 1.32 -3.90
C LYS A 69 2.13 1.60 -2.40
N ALA A 70 2.74 0.79 -1.54
CA ALA A 70 2.59 0.92 -0.09
C ALA A 70 3.43 2.06 0.53
N PHE A 71 4.62 2.31 -0.03
CA PHE A 71 5.46 3.44 0.35
C PHE A 71 5.06 4.74 -0.35
N ASN A 72 4.02 4.70 -1.19
CA ASN A 72 3.58 5.83 -2.00
C ASN A 72 4.75 6.41 -2.83
N TRP A 73 5.66 5.53 -3.26
CA TRP A 73 6.81 5.85 -4.10
C TRP A 73 6.34 5.87 -5.55
N ASN A 74 5.40 6.76 -5.85
CA ASN A 74 5.03 7.04 -7.22
C ASN A 74 5.72 8.35 -7.60
N PRO A 75 6.86 8.34 -8.32
CA PRO A 75 7.52 9.58 -8.74
C PRO A 75 6.64 10.49 -9.62
N PHE A 76 5.48 9.97 -10.08
CA PHE A 76 4.51 10.68 -10.89
C PHE A 76 3.28 11.21 -10.12
N VAL A 77 3.03 10.77 -8.88
CA VAL A 77 1.88 11.25 -8.08
C VAL A 77 2.43 11.85 -6.79
N SER A 78 2.63 13.17 -6.82
CA SER A 78 3.06 13.91 -5.63
C SER A 78 1.96 13.89 -4.58
N ARG A 79 2.33 13.86 -3.30
CA ARG A 79 1.39 14.06 -2.18
C ARG A 79 0.48 15.27 -2.37
N GLU A 80 0.99 16.29 -3.03
CA GLU A 80 0.29 17.52 -3.39
C GLU A 80 -0.87 17.31 -4.37
N TRP A 81 -0.83 16.26 -5.19
CA TRP A 81 -1.96 15.87 -6.04
C TRP A 81 -3.03 15.10 -5.25
N GLU A 82 -2.62 14.19 -4.36
CA GLU A 82 -3.53 13.46 -3.47
C GLU A 82 -4.28 14.43 -2.52
N GLU A 83 -3.57 15.34 -1.85
CA GLU A 83 -4.19 16.35 -0.98
C GLU A 83 -5.16 17.25 -1.74
N ARG A 84 -4.81 17.66 -2.97
CA ARG A 84 -5.71 18.46 -3.82
C ARG A 84 -6.97 17.68 -4.19
N LYS A 85 -6.86 16.40 -4.52
CA LYS A 85 -8.03 15.59 -4.90
C LYS A 85 -8.92 15.29 -3.71
N ILE A 86 -8.35 14.99 -2.55
CA ILE A 86 -9.11 14.78 -1.31
C ILE A 86 -9.88 16.05 -0.92
N LYS A 87 -9.23 17.22 -1.02
CA LYS A 87 -9.88 18.51 -0.77
C LYS A 87 -11.01 18.81 -1.78
N GLU A 88 -10.78 18.52 -3.06
CA GLU A 88 -11.78 18.70 -4.12
C GLU A 88 -13.00 17.78 -3.92
N PHE A 89 -12.80 16.55 -3.43
CA PHE A 89 -13.89 15.64 -3.07
C PHE A 89 -14.70 16.14 -1.86
N MET A 90 -14.03 16.59 -0.79
CA MET A 90 -14.72 17.14 0.39
C MET A 90 -15.51 18.41 0.05
N GLU A 91 -14.96 19.33 -0.75
CA GLU A 91 -15.68 20.54 -1.17
C GLU A 91 -16.89 20.23 -2.07
N ARG A 92 -16.84 19.14 -2.85
CA ARG A 92 -18.01 18.68 -3.62
C ARG A 92 -19.10 18.12 -2.74
N ASP A 93 -18.76 17.29 -1.75
CA ASP A 93 -19.73 16.74 -0.82
C ASP A 93 -20.39 17.83 0.03
N GLU A 94 -19.61 18.80 0.53
CA GLU A 94 -20.14 19.91 1.32
C GLU A 94 -21.10 20.80 0.51
N LYS A 95 -20.75 21.11 -0.75
CA LYS A 95 -21.64 21.86 -1.67
C LYS A 95 -22.89 21.07 -2.05
N SER A 96 -22.79 19.75 -2.16
CA SER A 96 -23.95 18.90 -2.48
C SER A 96 -24.90 18.81 -1.29
N HIS A 97 -24.38 18.73 -0.07
CA HIS A 97 -25.18 18.72 1.16
C HIS A 97 -25.83 20.09 1.45
N SER A 98 -25.13 21.20 1.20
CA SER A 98 -25.69 22.56 1.42
C SER A 98 -26.83 22.90 0.47
N ASN A 99 -26.84 22.31 -0.74
CA ASN A 99 -27.88 22.58 -1.73
C ASN A 99 -29.14 21.74 -1.48
N MET A 100 -29.05 20.64 -0.73
CA MET A 100 -30.19 19.79 -0.37
C MET A 100 -31.07 20.41 0.73
N GLY A 101 -30.47 21.14 1.70
CA GLY A 101 -31.20 21.86 2.75
C GLY A 101 -31.78 23.22 2.33
N ARG A 102 -31.68 23.59 1.06
CA ARG A 102 -32.24 24.84 0.51
C ARG A 102 -33.62 24.66 -0.16
N TRP A 103 -34.10 23.42 -0.26
CA TRP A 103 -35.36 23.06 -0.89
C TRP A 103 -36.45 22.62 0.09
N GLU A 104 -36.25 22.84 1.40
CA GLU A 104 -37.25 22.62 2.47
C GLU A 104 -37.71 23.96 3.07
#